data_AF-A0A7J7E084-F1
#
_entry.id   AF-A0A7J7E084-F1
#
_cell.length_a   1.000
_cell.length_b   1.000
_cell.length_c   1.000
_cell.angle_alpha   90.00
_cell.angle_beta   90.00
_cell.angle_gamma   90.00
#
_symmetry.space_group_name_H-M   'P 1'
#
loop_
_entity.id
_entity.type
_entity.pdbx_description
1 polymer ?
#
loop_
_entity_poly.entity_id
_entity_poly.type
_entity_poly.pdbx_seq_one_letter_code
_entity_poly.pdbx_strand_id
1 'polypeptide(L)'
;MMTLQPHQSWAPIQKMGFLNVFCAIICEMCNTKVRVVDESLLNKWRRTLPLVQLAGFEIEFAVDRLNKITRVYFAMKAKSFLSKVKSKVEELSVGVKELEAKLEAEKMNLEKLALEVEQHETVIEYRRSALLEECFNDLSQLRWKKAWDGSHLMYR
;
A
#
# COMPACT_ATOMS: atom_id res chain seq x y z
N MET A 1 6.84 42.44 -19.39
CA MET A 1 7.72 42.91 -20.47
C MET A 1 9.16 42.83 -19.99
N MET A 2 9.89 41.80 -20.40
CA MET A 2 11.34 41.73 -20.20
C MET A 2 12.00 42.11 -21.52
N THR A 3 12.79 43.17 -21.49
CA THR A 3 13.51 43.73 -22.62
C THR A 3 14.57 42.74 -23.12
N LEU A 4 14.39 42.22 -24.34
CA LEU A 4 15.41 41.50 -25.09
C LEU A 4 16.63 42.40 -25.30
N GLN A 5 17.76 42.03 -24.72
CA GLN A 5 19.05 42.68 -25.00
C GLN A 5 19.58 42.28 -26.39
N PRO A 6 20.40 43.16 -27.01
CA PRO A 6 20.69 43.14 -28.43
C PRO A 6 21.55 41.94 -28.84
N HIS A 7 21.23 41.40 -30.02
CA HIS A 7 21.95 40.37 -30.78
C HIS A 7 23.45 40.26 -30.40
N GLN A 8 23.77 39.30 -29.54
CA GLN A 8 25.14 38.94 -29.22
C GLN A 8 25.74 38.29 -30.47
N SER A 9 26.50 39.06 -31.24
CA SER A 9 27.17 38.56 -32.44
C SER A 9 28.34 37.68 -32.02
N TRP A 10 28.07 36.38 -31.86
CA TRP A 10 29.10 35.38 -31.62
C TRP A 10 30.15 35.43 -32.73
N ALA A 11 31.43 35.35 -32.35
CA ALA A 11 32.52 35.28 -33.31
C ALA A 11 32.34 34.04 -34.23
N PRO A 12 32.83 34.07 -35.48
CA PRO A 12 32.66 32.95 -36.42
C PRO A 12 33.12 31.60 -35.85
N ILE A 13 34.21 31.58 -35.08
CA ILE A 13 34.74 30.38 -34.43
C ILE A 13 33.75 29.83 -33.38
N GLN A 14 33.10 30.70 -32.62
CA GLN A 14 32.10 30.31 -31.61
C GLN A 14 30.85 29.76 -32.28
N LYS A 15 30.37 30.40 -33.36
CA LYS A 15 29.23 29.91 -34.15
C LYS A 15 29.50 28.53 -34.74
N MET A 16 30.71 28.29 -35.25
CA MET A 16 31.12 26.98 -35.74
C MET A 16 31.10 25.91 -34.62
N GLY A 17 31.50 26.29 -33.41
CA GLY A 17 31.40 25.41 -32.22
C GLY A 17 29.95 25.00 -31.93
N PHE A 18 29.01 25.96 -31.91
CA PHE A 18 27.59 25.67 -31.71
C PHE A 18 27.01 24.79 -32.83
N LEU A 19 27.40 25.02 -34.09
CA LEU A 19 26.97 24.20 -35.22
C LEU A 19 27.49 22.77 -35.12
N ASN A 20 28.76 22.57 -34.75
CA ASN A 20 29.33 21.24 -34.53
C ASN A 20 28.60 20.49 -33.41
N VAL A 21 28.32 21.17 -32.30
CA VAL A 21 27.54 20.61 -31.19
C VAL A 21 26.12 20.24 -31.65
N PHE A 22 25.47 21.11 -32.41
CA PHE A 22 24.14 20.86 -32.96
C PHE A 22 24.12 19.62 -33.87
N CYS A 23 25.04 19.54 -34.84
CA CYS A 23 25.17 18.38 -35.73
C CYS A 23 25.39 17.08 -34.93
N ALA A 24 26.26 17.12 -33.90
CA ALA A 24 26.48 15.96 -33.03
C ALA A 24 25.20 15.51 -32.30
N ILE A 25 24.41 16.45 -31.77
CA ILE A 25 23.11 16.14 -31.15
C ILE A 25 22.13 15.55 -32.16
N ILE A 26 22.02 16.13 -33.36
CA ILE A 26 21.12 15.62 -34.39
C ILE A 26 21.52 14.20 -34.81
N CYS A 27 22.81 13.95 -35.03
CA CYS A 27 23.30 12.61 -35.34
C CYS A 27 22.97 11.62 -34.22
N GLU A 28 23.17 12.01 -32.95
CA GLU A 28 22.81 11.17 -31.80
C GLU A 28 21.30 10.88 -31.74
N MET A 29 20.46 11.91 -31.93
CA MET A 29 18.99 11.75 -31.95
C MET A 29 18.52 10.87 -33.11
N CYS A 30 19.14 10.97 -34.29
CA CYS A 30 18.81 10.14 -35.46
C CYS A 30 19.21 8.67 -35.27
N ASN A 31 20.34 8.42 -34.58
CA ASN A 31 20.84 7.07 -34.34
C ASN A 31 20.24 6.41 -33.09
N THR A 32 19.54 7.17 -32.24
CA THR A 32 18.92 6.67 -31.01
C THR A 32 17.48 6.24 -31.24
N LYS A 33 17.17 4.96 -30.99
CA LYS A 33 15.79 4.48 -31.01
C LYS A 33 15.02 5.06 -29.81
N VAL A 34 13.80 5.55 -30.02
CA VAL A 34 12.96 6.14 -28.94
C VAL A 34 12.81 5.23 -27.72
N ARG A 35 12.74 3.91 -27.92
CA ARG A 35 12.60 2.92 -26.85
C ARG A 35 13.80 2.88 -25.88
N VAL A 36 15.01 3.21 -26.36
CA VAL A 36 16.23 3.19 -25.53
C VAL A 36 16.57 4.56 -24.95
N VAL A 37 15.76 5.58 -25.22
CA VAL A 37 15.93 6.91 -24.65
C VAL A 37 15.69 6.83 -23.14
N ASP A 38 16.68 7.30 -22.39
CA ASP A 38 16.59 7.45 -20.94
C ASP A 38 16.56 8.94 -20.54
N GLU A 39 16.51 9.16 -19.22
CA GLU A 39 16.45 10.51 -18.65
C GLU A 39 17.77 11.29 -18.87
N SER A 40 18.90 10.59 -18.98
CA SER A 40 20.21 11.20 -19.22
C SER A 40 20.28 11.81 -20.63
N LEU A 41 19.87 11.04 -21.65
CA LEU A 41 19.81 11.49 -23.03
C LEU A 41 18.83 12.64 -23.22
N LEU A 42 17.63 12.55 -22.64
CA LEU A 42 16.65 13.65 -22.67
C LEU A 42 17.21 14.92 -22.04
N ASN A 43 17.86 14.82 -20.88
CA ASN A 43 18.44 15.96 -20.19
C ASN A 43 19.59 16.57 -20.98
N LYS A 44 20.45 15.75 -21.59
CA LYS A 44 21.52 16.21 -22.47
C LYS A 44 20.96 17.04 -23.62
N TRP A 45 20.03 16.47 -24.41
CA TRP A 45 19.45 17.16 -25.56
C TRP A 45 18.71 18.43 -25.16
N ARG A 46 17.94 18.37 -24.06
CA ARG A 46 17.16 19.50 -23.54
C ARG A 46 18.03 20.67 -23.08
N ARG A 47 19.23 20.41 -22.56
CA ARG A 47 20.17 21.46 -22.15
C ARG A 47 20.93 22.05 -23.34
N THR A 48 21.24 21.23 -24.35
CA THR A 48 22.07 21.65 -25.47
C THR A 48 21.31 22.45 -26.53
N LEU A 49 20.10 22.05 -26.91
CA LEU A 49 19.35 22.72 -27.98
C LEU A 49 19.08 24.21 -27.67
N PRO A 50 18.67 24.62 -26.46
CA PRO A 50 18.49 26.04 -26.15
C PRO A 50 19.76 26.89 -26.33
N LEU A 51 20.94 26.34 -26.05
CA LEU A 51 22.21 27.05 -26.26
C LEU A 51 22.47 27.32 -27.74
N VAL A 52 22.13 26.36 -28.60
CA VAL A 52 22.23 26.50 -30.07
C VAL A 52 21.22 27.54 -30.58
N GLN A 53 19.98 27.53 -30.07
CA GLN A 53 18.98 28.54 -30.43
C GLN A 53 19.40 29.95 -30.01
N LEU A 54 19.98 30.10 -28.81
CA LEU A 54 20.55 31.37 -28.33
C LEU A 54 21.75 31.85 -29.17
N ALA A 55 22.43 30.94 -29.87
CA ALA A 55 23.49 31.29 -30.81
C ALA A 55 22.97 31.81 -32.16
N GLY A 56 21.65 31.87 -32.35
CA GLY A 56 20.99 32.42 -33.53
C GLY A 56 20.68 31.40 -34.62
N PHE A 57 20.71 30.10 -34.30
CA PHE A 57 20.33 29.05 -35.24
C PHE A 57 18.83 28.75 -35.13
N GLU A 58 18.18 28.64 -36.29
CA GLU A 58 16.79 28.18 -36.42
C GLU A 58 16.75 26.65 -36.27
N ILE A 59 16.32 26.18 -35.10
CA ILE A 59 16.35 24.75 -34.73
C ILE A 59 15.01 24.25 -34.19
N GLU A 60 13.92 24.96 -34.48
CA GLU A 60 12.57 24.66 -33.99
C GLU A 60 12.18 23.22 -34.27
N PHE A 61 12.53 22.69 -35.46
CA PHE A 61 12.26 21.30 -35.83
C PHE A 61 12.90 20.28 -34.87
N ALA A 62 14.10 20.57 -34.36
CA ALA A 62 14.82 19.71 -33.45
C ALA A 62 14.22 19.77 -32.05
N VAL A 63 13.82 20.97 -31.62
CA VAL A 63 13.10 21.19 -30.35
C VAL A 63 11.75 20.47 -30.36
N ASP A 64 10.99 20.58 -31.45
CA ASP A 64 9.72 19.87 -31.63
C ASP A 64 9.89 18.35 -31.62
N ARG A 65 10.96 17.86 -32.27
CA ARG A 65 11.30 16.44 -32.23
C ARG A 65 11.61 15.99 -30.81
N LEU A 66 12.41 16.75 -30.05
CA LEU A 66 12.71 16.46 -28.65
C LEU A 66 11.44 16.45 -27.79
N ASN A 67 10.53 17.40 -27.99
CA ASN A 67 9.25 17.45 -27.28
C ASN A 67 8.40 16.20 -27.54
N LYS A 68 8.34 15.73 -28.79
CA LYS A 68 7.64 14.48 -29.15
C LYS A 68 8.28 13.27 -28.47
N ILE A 69 9.60 13.15 -28.50
CA ILE A 69 10.32 12.05 -27.83
C ILE A 69 10.06 12.08 -26.32
N THR A 70 10.13 13.26 -25.71
CA THR A 70 9.89 13.47 -24.27
C THR A 70 8.48 13.01 -23.87
N ARG A 71 7.46 13.36 -24.65
CA ARG A 71 6.08 12.92 -24.42
C ARG A 71 5.96 11.39 -24.48
N VAL A 72 6.57 10.76 -25.48
CA VAL A 72 6.55 9.29 -25.62
C VAL A 72 7.25 8.61 -24.44
N TYR A 73 8.42 9.11 -24.03
CA TYR A 73 9.15 8.60 -22.87
C TYR A 73 8.29 8.64 -21.60
N PHE A 74 7.68 9.79 -21.29
CA PHE A 74 6.84 9.91 -20.10
C PHE A 74 5.55 9.09 -20.20
N ALA A 75 4.94 8.98 -21.38
CA ALA A 75 3.78 8.11 -21.58
C ALA A 75 4.11 6.64 -21.31
N MET A 76 5.27 6.16 -21.76
CA MET A 76 5.74 4.80 -21.48
C MET A 76 6.02 4.59 -19.99
N LYS A 77 6.69 5.55 -19.33
CA LYS A 77 6.98 5.50 -17.89
C LYS A 77 5.68 5.51 -17.07
N ALA A 78 4.73 6.36 -17.42
CA ALA A 78 3.40 6.43 -16.81
C ALA A 78 2.62 5.12 -17.00
N LYS A 79 2.61 4.55 -18.21
CA LYS A 79 1.95 3.26 -18.48
C LYS A 79 2.53 2.14 -17.61
N SER A 80 3.86 2.05 -17.50
CA SER A 80 4.51 1.06 -16.63
C SER A 80 4.15 1.29 -15.16
N PHE A 81 4.20 2.54 -14.68
CA PHE A 81 3.82 2.88 -13.32
C PHE A 81 2.36 2.53 -13.01
N LEU A 82 1.42 2.91 -13.89
CA LEU A 82 0.00 2.60 -13.75
C LEU A 82 -0.25 1.10 -13.69
N SER A 83 0.45 0.29 -14.49
CA SER A 83 0.32 -1.17 -14.42
C SER A 83 0.75 -1.73 -13.06
N LYS A 84 1.83 -1.21 -12.47
CA LYS A 84 2.30 -1.62 -11.13
C LYS A 84 1.35 -1.19 -10.01
N VAL A 85 0.83 0.03 -10.10
CA VAL A 85 -0.16 0.53 -9.13
C VAL A 85 -1.42 -0.31 -9.21
N LYS A 86 -1.92 -0.58 -10.43
CA LYS A 86 -3.10 -1.42 -10.64
C LYS A 86 -2.94 -2.81 -10.02
N SER A 87 -1.82 -3.49 -10.28
CA SER A 87 -1.57 -4.81 -9.69
C SER A 87 -1.51 -4.76 -8.16
N LYS A 88 -0.94 -3.69 -7.58
CA LYS A 88 -0.87 -3.56 -6.12
C LYS A 88 -2.23 -3.26 -5.48
N VAL A 89 -3.07 -2.48 -6.15
CA VAL A 89 -4.45 -2.23 -5.71
C VAL A 89 -5.28 -3.52 -5.74
N GLU A 90 -5.14 -4.32 -6.78
CA GLU A 90 -5.81 -5.63 -6.88
C GLU A 90 -5.36 -6.57 -5.75
N GLU A 91 -4.05 -6.68 -5.50
CA GLU A 91 -3.48 -7.48 -4.40
C GLU A 91 -4.02 -7.02 -3.03
N LEU A 92 -4.00 -5.72 -2.76
CA LEU A 92 -4.50 -5.17 -1.49
C LEU A 92 -6.01 -5.36 -1.35
N SER A 93 -6.79 -5.25 -2.43
CA SER A 93 -8.23 -5.49 -2.41
C SER A 93 -8.57 -6.93 -2.05
N VAL A 94 -7.80 -7.90 -2.55
CA VAL A 94 -7.93 -9.31 -2.15
C VAL A 94 -7.61 -9.48 -0.66
N GLY A 95 -6.50 -8.91 -0.19
CA GLY A 95 -6.12 -8.98 1.23
C GLY A 95 -7.16 -8.36 2.17
N VAL A 96 -7.80 -7.25 1.78
CA VAL A 96 -8.89 -6.65 2.55
C VAL A 96 -10.06 -7.61 2.69
N LYS A 97 -10.51 -8.24 1.60
CA LYS A 97 -11.62 -9.21 1.64
C LYS A 97 -11.31 -10.43 2.51
N GLU A 98 -10.07 -10.92 2.48
CA GLU A 98 -9.65 -12.04 3.33
C GLU A 98 -9.67 -11.66 4.82
N LEU A 99 -9.24 -10.44 5.15
CA LEU A 99 -9.27 -9.93 6.52
C LEU A 99 -10.71 -9.70 7.00
N GLU A 100 -11.58 -9.17 6.14
CA GLU A 100 -13.02 -9.03 6.42
C GLU A 100 -13.66 -10.40 6.71
N ALA A 101 -13.36 -11.43 5.92
CA ALA A 101 -13.88 -12.78 6.15
C ALA A 101 -13.39 -13.38 7.47
N LYS A 102 -12.11 -13.19 7.80
CA LYS A 102 -11.54 -13.64 9.09
C LYS A 102 -12.16 -12.91 10.27
N LEU A 103 -12.34 -11.60 10.15
CA LEU A 103 -12.98 -10.79 11.18
C LEU A 103 -14.40 -11.28 11.45
N GLU A 104 -15.17 -11.60 10.41
CA GLU A 104 -16.54 -12.06 10.56
C GLU A 104 -16.62 -13.47 11.17
N ALA A 105 -15.71 -14.37 10.81
CA ALA A 105 -15.60 -15.68 11.44
C ALA A 105 -15.25 -15.57 12.94
N GLU A 106 -14.33 -14.67 13.31
CA GLU A 106 -13.94 -14.45 14.70
C GLU A 106 -15.10 -13.87 15.53
N LYS A 107 -15.90 -12.96 14.96
CA LYS A 107 -17.11 -12.44 15.61
C LYS A 107 -18.14 -13.54 15.88
N MET A 108 -18.42 -14.40 14.90
CA MET A 108 -19.35 -15.52 15.08
C MET A 108 -18.86 -16.47 16.19
N ASN A 109 -17.56 -16.72 16.26
CA ASN A 109 -16.97 -17.53 17.32
C ASN A 109 -17.16 -16.88 18.70
N LEU A 110 -16.95 -15.56 18.81
CA LEU A 110 -17.17 -14.82 20.06
C LEU A 110 -18.64 -14.84 20.50
N GLU A 111 -19.58 -14.65 19.57
CA GLU A 111 -21.02 -14.72 19.87
C GLU A 111 -21.41 -16.11 20.38
N LYS A 112 -20.92 -17.16 19.73
CA LYS A 112 -21.15 -18.54 20.17
C LYS A 112 -20.60 -18.77 21.57
N LEU A 113 -19.38 -18.32 21.84
CA LEU A 113 -18.75 -18.48 23.15
C LEU A 113 -19.49 -17.70 24.24
N ALA A 114 -20.01 -16.51 23.94
CA ALA A 114 -20.84 -15.74 24.86
C ALA A 114 -22.12 -16.49 25.25
N LEU A 115 -22.80 -17.13 24.29
CA LEU A 115 -23.97 -17.97 24.55
C LEU A 115 -23.62 -19.19 25.40
N GLU A 116 -22.48 -19.85 25.16
CA GLU A 116 -22.02 -20.97 25.97
C GLU A 116 -21.75 -20.55 27.43
N VAL A 117 -21.15 -19.37 27.64
CA VAL A 117 -20.93 -18.82 28.99
C VAL A 117 -22.24 -18.57 29.71
N GLU A 118 -23.22 -17.93 29.07
CA GLU A 118 -24.54 -17.66 29.66
C GLU A 118 -25.26 -18.97 30.04
N GLN A 119 -25.22 -19.98 29.16
CA GLN A 119 -25.76 -21.30 29.46
C GLN A 119 -25.08 -21.95 30.66
N HIS A 120 -23.75 -21.89 30.73
CA HIS A 120 -23.01 -22.43 31.88
C HIS A 120 -23.33 -21.70 33.18
N GLU A 121 -23.52 -20.38 33.15
CA GLU A 121 -23.86 -19.57 34.33
C GLU A 121 -25.21 -20.00 34.91
N THR A 122 -26.23 -20.19 34.06
CA THR A 122 -27.55 -20.69 34.51
C THR A 122 -27.48 -22.09 35.11
N VAL A 123 -26.66 -22.99 34.55
CA VAL A 123 -26.46 -24.35 35.07
C VAL A 123 -25.76 -24.31 36.43
N ILE A 124 -24.76 -23.44 36.59
CA ILE A 124 -24.06 -23.25 37.87
C ILE A 124 -25.03 -22.73 38.92
N GLU A 125 -25.86 -21.73 38.59
CA GLU A 125 -26.82 -21.15 39.51
C GLU A 125 -27.89 -22.15 39.94
N TYR A 126 -28.42 -22.94 39.00
CA TYR A 126 -29.35 -24.02 39.28
C TYR A 126 -28.74 -25.07 40.22
N ARG A 127 -27.53 -25.58 39.89
CA ARG A 127 -26.85 -26.58 40.74
C ARG A 127 -26.55 -26.05 42.13
N ARG A 128 -26.13 -24.78 42.24
CA ARG A 128 -25.87 -24.13 43.52
C ARG A 128 -27.14 -24.09 44.37
N SER A 129 -28.27 -23.74 43.78
CA SER A 129 -29.56 -23.69 44.47
C SER A 129 -30.01 -25.08 44.95
N ALA A 130 -29.90 -26.10 44.09
CA ALA A 130 -30.23 -27.48 44.44
C ALA A 130 -29.37 -28.04 45.57
N LEU A 131 -28.05 -27.79 45.54
CA LEU A 131 -27.13 -28.20 46.61
C LEU A 131 -27.45 -27.51 47.94
N LEU A 132 -27.81 -26.22 47.91
CA LEU A 132 -28.23 -25.50 49.11
C LEU A 132 -29.51 -26.10 49.70
N GLU A 133 -30.47 -26.45 48.88
CA GLU A 133 -31.72 -27.11 49.31
C GLU A 133 -31.45 -28.47 49.95
N GLU A 134 -30.59 -29.29 49.34
CA GLU A 134 -30.15 -30.58 49.90
C GLU A 134 -29.48 -30.38 51.27
N CYS A 135 -28.56 -29.41 51.38
CA CYS A 135 -27.91 -29.08 52.64
C CYS A 135 -28.91 -28.59 53.71
N PHE A 136 -29.90 -27.78 53.34
CA PHE A 136 -30.93 -27.32 54.27
C PHE A 136 -31.83 -28.48 54.73
N ASN A 137 -32.18 -29.40 53.83
CA ASN A 137 -32.92 -30.61 54.17
C ASN A 137 -32.13 -31.49 55.14
N ASP A 138 -30.86 -31.76 54.87
CA ASP A 138 -29.99 -32.52 55.78
C ASP A 138 -29.87 -31.85 57.14
N LEU A 139 -29.64 -30.53 57.16
CA LEU A 139 -29.59 -29.74 58.39
C LEU A 139 -30.89 -29.88 59.19
N SER A 140 -32.05 -29.83 58.54
CA SER A 140 -33.34 -30.00 59.20
C SER A 140 -33.48 -31.37 59.87
N GLN A 141 -33.00 -32.43 59.23
CA GLN A 141 -33.06 -33.81 59.73
C GLN A 141 -32.04 -34.07 60.86
N LEU A 142 -30.89 -33.38 60.83
CA LEU A 142 -29.79 -33.57 61.78
C LEU A 142 -29.83 -32.58 62.96
N ARG A 143 -30.58 -31.48 62.87
CA ARG A 143 -30.57 -30.36 63.85
C ARG A 143 -30.66 -30.76 65.32
N TRP A 144 -31.43 -31.81 65.61
CA TRP A 144 -31.67 -32.28 66.99
C TRP A 144 -30.98 -33.61 67.29
N LYS A 145 -30.22 -34.16 66.33
CA LYS A 145 -29.43 -35.38 66.51
C LYS A 145 -28.06 -35.03 67.10
N LYS A 146 -27.44 -35.99 67.77
CA LYS A 146 -26.05 -35.87 68.17
C LYS A 146 -25.18 -35.90 66.91
N ALA A 147 -24.10 -35.12 66.91
CA ALA A 147 -23.14 -35.09 65.78
C ALA A 147 -22.49 -36.45 65.50
N TRP A 148 -22.47 -37.34 66.50
CA TRP A 148 -22.04 -38.73 66.36
C TRP A 148 -23.07 -39.66 67.01
N ASP A 149 -23.61 -40.55 66.20
CA ASP A 149 -24.50 -41.63 66.58
C ASP A 149 -23.80 -42.95 66.21
N GLY A 150 -23.17 -43.59 67.20
CA GLY A 150 -22.40 -44.84 67.02
C GLY A 150 -23.27 -46.09 66.83
N SER A 151 -24.58 -45.98 66.57
CA SER A 151 -25.51 -47.12 66.57
C SER A 151 -25.31 -48.12 65.43
N HIS A 152 -24.56 -47.77 64.38
CA HIS A 152 -24.39 -48.63 63.19
C HIS A 152 -23.13 -49.51 63.17
N LEU A 153 -22.22 -49.40 64.15
CA LEU A 153 -20.97 -50.19 64.19
C LEU A 153 -20.99 -51.36 65.20
N MET A 154 -22.12 -51.63 65.87
CA MET A 154 -22.22 -52.67 66.91
C MET A 154 -22.67 -54.06 66.42
N TYR A 155 -22.71 -54.32 65.11
CA TYR A 155 -22.92 -55.67 64.59
C TYR A 155 -21.86 -56.04 63.54
N ARG A 156 -20.72 -56.56 64.02
CA ARG A 156 -19.88 -57.52 63.32
C ARG A 156 -19.36 -58.54 64.32
#